data_AF-A0A2E3Q213-F1
#
_entry.id   AF-A0A2E3Q213-F1
#
_cell.length_a   1.000
_cell.length_b   1.000
_cell.length_c   1.000
_cell.angle_alpha   90.00
_cell.angle_beta   90.00
_cell.angle_gamma   90.00
#
_symmetry.space_group_name_H-M   'P 1'
#
loop_
_entity.id
_entity.type
_entity.pdbx_description
1 polymer ?
#
loop_
_entity_poly.entity_id
_entity_poly.type
_entity_poly.pdbx_seq_one_letter_code
_entity_poly.pdbx_strand_id
1 'polypeptide(L)'
;MQPDSSRSSTDPPVDFWASSVRRSPMREPHTTGWMPAGRTVFAIVTLMVSTLVGCATAPETAHSGGPDPSETMTLIVEVETPKWEGEMLYIAVYQSAESFLEVDQWVQGVTVPVTCPITRIVFEDVPAIPTAVSGFIDIERDETLTRNIIGLPVEPWGFSNDISILLSRPKFESARFEVDRPETRVRFAMGTALDRSRIRRARAAEQSDLGDEIP
;
A
#
# COMPACT_ATOMS: atom_id res chain seq x y z
N MET A 1 -10.56 -44.00 -27.24
CA MET A 1 -9.53 -44.03 -26.18
C MET A 1 -8.26 -43.54 -26.85
N GLN A 2 -7.76 -42.31 -26.73
CA GLN A 2 -8.11 -41.02 -26.10
C GLN A 2 -7.62 -39.92 -27.09
N PRO A 3 -8.11 -38.67 -27.07
CA PRO A 3 -7.40 -37.58 -27.73
C PRO A 3 -6.28 -37.04 -26.83
N ASP A 4 -5.11 -36.91 -27.45
CA ASP A 4 -3.89 -36.29 -26.93
C ASP A 4 -4.15 -34.81 -26.56
N SER A 5 -3.68 -34.41 -25.39
CA SER A 5 -3.93 -33.11 -24.78
C SER A 5 -2.60 -32.38 -24.55
N SER A 6 -1.94 -31.97 -25.62
CA SER A 6 -0.83 -31.02 -25.56
C SER A 6 -1.38 -29.59 -25.42
N ARG A 7 -1.63 -29.14 -24.18
CA ARG A 7 -1.80 -27.72 -23.88
C ARG A 7 -0.43 -27.05 -23.87
N SER A 8 -0.16 -26.23 -24.88
CA SER A 8 0.93 -25.25 -24.86
C SER A 8 0.61 -24.18 -23.81
N SER A 9 1.25 -24.25 -22.64
CA SER A 9 1.39 -23.12 -21.73
C SER A 9 2.33 -22.11 -22.43
N THR A 10 1.75 -21.02 -22.88
CA THR A 10 2.46 -19.79 -23.24
C THR A 10 2.32 -18.83 -22.06
N ASP A 11 2.97 -19.17 -20.95
CA ASP A 11 3.29 -18.18 -19.92
C ASP A 11 4.55 -17.44 -20.36
N PRO A 12 4.52 -16.11 -20.54
CA PRO A 12 5.71 -15.37 -20.91
C PRO A 12 6.74 -15.40 -19.76
N PRO A 13 8.04 -15.45 -20.07
CA PRO A 13 9.09 -15.47 -19.07
C PRO A 13 9.08 -14.20 -18.21
N VAL A 14 9.38 -14.36 -16.92
CA VAL A 14 9.34 -13.32 -15.87
C VAL A 14 10.18 -12.07 -16.17
N ASP A 15 11.14 -12.18 -17.09
CA ASP A 15 12.06 -11.10 -17.45
C ASP A 15 11.49 -10.09 -18.47
N PHE A 16 10.31 -10.36 -19.06
CA PHE A 16 9.74 -9.49 -20.10
C PHE A 16 9.17 -8.16 -19.55
N TRP A 17 8.85 -8.11 -18.26
CA TRP A 17 8.19 -6.94 -17.64
C TRP A 17 9.16 -5.87 -17.12
N ALA A 18 10.46 -6.15 -17.08
CA ALA A 18 11.48 -5.23 -16.55
C ALA A 18 11.76 -4.01 -17.44
N SER A 19 11.36 -4.04 -18.73
CA SER A 19 11.74 -3.01 -19.70
C SER A 19 10.75 -1.86 -19.90
N SER A 20 9.56 -1.87 -19.28
CA SER A 20 8.55 -0.80 -19.49
C SER A 20 8.36 0.15 -18.31
N VAL A 21 9.12 -0.01 -17.22
CA VAL A 21 9.08 0.91 -16.07
C VAL A 21 9.76 2.23 -16.45
N ARG A 22 8.99 3.20 -16.95
CA ARG A 22 9.45 4.59 -17.04
C ARG A 22 9.52 5.15 -15.62
N ARG A 23 10.73 5.19 -15.05
CA ARG A 23 11.00 5.95 -13.83
C ARG A 23 10.90 7.44 -14.17
N SER A 24 9.87 8.13 -13.69
CA SER A 24 9.84 9.60 -13.72
C SER A 24 10.86 10.14 -12.70
N PRO A 25 11.79 11.03 -13.08
CA PRO A 25 12.73 11.61 -12.13
C PRO A 25 12.01 12.57 -11.17
N MET A 26 12.21 12.35 -9.87
CA MET A 26 11.79 13.21 -8.76
C MET A 26 12.27 14.66 -9.01
N ARG A 27 11.35 15.64 -9.10
CA ARG A 27 11.72 17.07 -9.06
C ARG A 27 11.92 17.48 -7.60
N GLU A 28 13.06 18.10 -7.30
CA GLU A 28 13.39 18.50 -5.92
C GLU A 28 12.35 19.50 -5.35
N PRO A 29 11.90 19.29 -4.09
CA PRO A 29 11.01 20.24 -3.43
C PRO A 29 11.78 21.51 -3.04
N HIS A 30 11.28 22.64 -3.52
CA HIS A 30 11.70 23.98 -3.10
C HIS A 30 11.24 24.21 -1.66
N THR A 31 12.18 24.15 -0.72
CA THR A 31 11.93 24.41 0.71
C THR A 31 11.68 25.90 0.93
N THR A 32 10.41 26.32 1.02
CA THR A 32 10.06 27.62 1.59
C THR A 32 9.87 27.44 3.10
N GLY A 33 10.82 27.96 3.86
CA GLY A 33 10.87 27.83 5.31
C GLY A 33 9.75 28.58 6.02
N TRP A 34 9.12 27.92 7.00
CA TRP A 34 8.24 28.53 7.99
C TRP A 34 8.81 28.21 9.38
N MET A 35 9.27 29.23 10.10
CA MET A 35 9.52 29.16 11.55
C MET A 35 8.34 29.80 12.30
N PRO A 36 7.69 29.14 13.26
CA PRO A 36 6.88 29.84 14.25
C PRO A 36 7.74 30.31 15.43
N ALA A 37 7.57 31.60 15.74
CA ALA A 37 8.21 32.29 16.84
C ALA A 37 7.62 31.91 18.21
N GLY A 38 8.51 31.80 19.19
CA GLY A 38 8.30 32.32 20.54
C GLY A 38 7.44 31.50 21.50
N ARG A 39 8.08 30.84 22.47
CA ARG A 39 7.49 30.63 23.80
C ARG A 39 8.55 30.83 24.89
N THR A 40 8.36 31.89 25.67
CA THR A 40 9.19 32.28 26.81
C THR A 40 8.96 31.36 28.01
N VAL A 41 10.07 31.13 28.71
CA VAL A 41 10.33 30.40 29.96
C VAL A 41 9.43 30.83 31.13
N PHE A 42 9.03 29.88 31.99
CA PHE A 42 8.93 30.10 33.43
C PHE A 42 9.30 28.83 34.21
N ALA A 43 9.88 29.07 35.38
CA ALA A 43 10.83 28.24 36.09
C ALA A 43 10.23 27.57 37.34
N ILE A 44 10.84 26.44 37.72
CA ILE A 44 11.11 25.91 39.09
C ILE A 44 9.91 25.67 40.02
N VAL A 45 9.73 24.42 40.48
CA VAL A 45 9.73 24.02 41.91
C VAL A 45 10.11 22.53 42.05
N THR A 46 11.24 22.27 42.69
CA THR A 46 11.72 20.99 43.27
C THR A 46 10.93 20.60 44.53
N LEU A 47 10.72 19.30 44.84
CA LEU A 47 11.22 18.62 46.06
C LEU A 47 10.80 17.12 46.21
N MET A 48 11.81 16.23 46.32
CA MET A 48 12.00 15.03 47.19
C MET A 48 11.20 13.70 47.05
N VAL A 49 12.01 12.63 46.91
CA VAL A 49 12.02 11.33 47.66
C VAL A 49 11.15 10.19 47.14
N SER A 50 11.79 9.14 46.59
CA SER A 50 12.31 8.01 47.38
C SER A 50 12.98 6.98 46.47
N THR A 51 14.25 6.67 46.75
CA THR A 51 15.02 5.63 46.07
C THR A 51 14.80 4.28 46.74
N LEU A 52 14.07 3.38 46.10
CA LEU A 52 14.22 1.95 46.34
C LEU A 52 15.04 1.36 45.18
N VAL A 53 16.34 1.18 45.45
CA VAL A 53 17.23 0.37 44.62
C VAL A 53 16.86 -1.08 44.85
N GLY A 54 16.04 -1.63 43.96
CA GLY A 54 15.89 -3.07 43.77
C GLY A 54 16.67 -3.47 42.52
N CYS A 55 17.85 -4.06 42.68
CA CYS A 55 18.54 -4.74 41.58
C CYS A 55 17.82 -6.07 41.31
N ALA A 56 16.79 -6.03 40.47
CA ALA A 56 16.30 -7.21 39.79
C ALA A 56 16.97 -7.24 38.41
N THR A 57 18.01 -8.06 38.26
CA THR A 57 18.57 -8.41 36.95
C THR A 57 17.52 -9.24 36.23
N ALA A 58 16.73 -8.59 35.37
CA ALA A 58 15.87 -9.28 34.42
C ALA A 58 16.77 -9.95 33.36
N PRO A 59 16.43 -11.16 32.88
CA PRO A 59 17.12 -11.76 31.76
C PRO A 59 16.79 -10.95 30.50
N GLU A 60 17.80 -10.26 29.97
CA GLU A 60 17.78 -9.66 28.64
C GLU A 60 17.58 -10.77 27.61
N THR A 61 16.33 -10.94 27.20
CA THR A 61 15.98 -11.88 26.13
C THR A 61 15.51 -11.07 24.93
N ALA A 62 16.28 -11.24 23.85
CA ALA A 62 15.96 -10.95 22.45
C ALA A 62 16.05 -9.49 21.97
N HIS A 63 17.18 -9.19 21.32
CA HIS A 63 17.28 -8.51 20.03
C HIS A 63 16.05 -7.68 19.63
N SER A 64 16.07 -6.41 20.01
CA SER A 64 15.33 -5.37 19.28
C SER A 64 16.05 -5.10 17.95
N GLY A 65 15.93 -6.04 17.02
CA GLY A 65 16.15 -5.76 15.60
C GLY A 65 14.87 -5.14 15.04
N GLY A 66 14.59 -3.89 15.40
CA GLY A 66 13.66 -3.10 14.59
C GLY A 66 14.22 -3.04 13.16
N PRO A 67 13.36 -3.00 12.13
CA PRO A 67 13.85 -2.92 10.76
C PRO A 67 14.79 -1.73 10.63
N ASP A 68 16.00 -1.98 10.12
CA ASP A 68 16.95 -0.93 9.81
C ASP A 68 16.37 -0.14 8.63
N PRO A 69 16.13 1.17 8.73
CA PRO A 69 15.57 1.94 7.62
C PRO A 69 16.50 2.00 6.39
N SER A 70 17.74 1.52 6.51
CA SER A 70 18.66 1.34 5.38
C SER A 70 18.49 0.02 4.63
N GLU A 71 17.66 -0.89 5.15
CA GLU A 71 17.41 -2.18 4.53
C GLU A 71 16.28 -2.12 3.52
N THR A 72 16.48 -2.75 2.36
CA THR A 72 15.53 -2.74 1.24
C THR A 72 15.18 -4.15 0.77
N MET A 73 13.91 -4.37 0.43
CA MET A 73 13.33 -5.67 0.08
C MET A 73 12.55 -5.63 -1.24
N THR A 74 12.23 -6.81 -1.76
CA THR A 74 11.33 -6.97 -2.90
C THR A 74 9.87 -6.92 -2.43
N LEU A 75 9.07 -6.03 -3.03
CA LEU A 75 7.63 -5.94 -2.82
C LEU A 75 6.88 -6.41 -4.08
N ILE A 76 6.11 -7.48 -3.94
CA ILE A 76 5.23 -8.00 -4.99
C ILE A 76 3.81 -7.50 -4.73
N VAL A 77 3.28 -6.72 -5.67
CA VAL A 77 1.90 -6.21 -5.63
C VAL A 77 1.05 -7.01 -6.61
N GLU A 78 0.03 -7.69 -6.10
CA GLU A 78 -1.00 -8.35 -6.90
C GLU A 78 -2.29 -7.54 -6.84
N VAL A 79 -2.69 -7.00 -7.99
CA VAL A 79 -3.88 -6.17 -8.10
C VAL A 79 -4.98 -6.99 -8.78
N GLU A 80 -6.10 -7.23 -8.09
CA GLU A 80 -7.24 -7.91 -8.69
C GLU A 80 -7.95 -6.95 -9.65
N THR A 81 -7.82 -7.24 -10.94
CA THR A 81 -8.36 -6.48 -12.07
C THR A 81 -9.16 -7.44 -12.95
N PRO A 82 -10.38 -7.87 -12.54
CA PRO A 82 -11.20 -8.79 -13.34
C PRO A 82 -11.79 -8.14 -14.61
N LYS A 83 -11.56 -6.84 -14.80
CA LYS A 83 -12.02 -6.01 -15.91
C LYS A 83 -10.87 -5.06 -16.32
N TRP A 84 -11.11 -4.24 -17.35
CA TRP A 84 -10.22 -3.18 -17.79
C TRP A 84 -8.92 -3.65 -18.46
N GLU A 85 -8.92 -4.84 -19.08
CA GLU A 85 -7.76 -5.36 -19.81
C GLU A 85 -7.21 -4.34 -20.82
N GLY A 86 -5.89 -4.08 -20.75
CA GLY A 86 -5.21 -3.12 -21.61
C GLY A 86 -5.31 -1.65 -21.18
N GLU A 87 -6.17 -1.29 -20.23
CA GLU A 87 -6.18 0.06 -19.66
C GLU A 87 -4.95 0.32 -18.79
N MET A 88 -4.63 1.60 -18.57
CA MET A 88 -3.43 1.98 -17.81
C MET A 88 -3.72 1.96 -16.30
N LEU A 89 -3.02 1.08 -15.59
CA LEU A 89 -3.02 0.99 -14.14
C LEU A 89 -1.82 1.75 -13.58
N TYR A 90 -2.12 2.76 -12.77
CA TYR A 90 -1.13 3.51 -11.99
C TYR A 90 -1.04 2.90 -10.61
N ILE A 91 0.19 2.59 -10.17
CA ILE A 91 0.48 2.06 -8.83
C ILE A 91 1.52 2.97 -8.17
N ALA A 92 1.26 3.32 -6.91
CA ALA A 92 2.15 4.12 -6.10
C ALA A 92 2.37 3.50 -4.72
N VAL A 93 3.61 3.54 -4.24
CA VAL A 93 4.09 3.02 -2.96
C VAL A 93 4.42 4.21 -2.05
N TYR A 94 3.88 4.22 -0.84
CA TYR A 94 4.05 5.29 0.15
C TYR A 94 4.60 4.73 1.45
N GLN A 95 5.40 5.53 2.17
CA GLN A 95 6.01 5.14 3.43
C GLN A 95 5.82 6.17 4.56
N SER A 96 4.93 7.14 4.37
CA SER A 96 4.55 8.08 5.43
C SER A 96 3.09 8.50 5.34
N ALA A 97 2.54 8.97 6.45
CA ALA A 97 1.16 9.47 6.49
C ALA A 97 1.02 10.81 5.75
N GLU A 98 2.07 11.64 5.75
CA GLU A 98 2.11 12.95 5.12
C GLU A 98 2.14 12.86 3.60
N SER A 99 2.79 11.82 3.05
CA SER A 99 2.89 11.60 1.60
C SER A 99 1.70 10.86 1.00
N PHE A 100 0.94 10.15 1.84
CA PHE A 100 -0.07 9.22 1.35
C PHE A 100 -1.17 9.91 0.55
N LEU A 101 -1.28 9.53 -0.73
CA LEU A 101 -2.21 10.11 -1.72
C LEU A 101 -1.94 11.56 -2.08
N GLU A 102 -0.77 12.08 -1.75
CA GLU A 102 -0.30 13.37 -2.25
C GLU A 102 0.43 13.16 -3.58
N VAL A 103 0.18 14.07 -4.52
CA VAL A 103 0.73 14.00 -5.88
C VAL A 103 2.26 14.07 -5.83
N ASP A 104 2.93 13.18 -6.56
CA ASP A 104 4.39 13.09 -6.65
C ASP A 104 5.11 12.93 -5.30
N GLN A 105 4.44 12.41 -4.26
CA GLN A 105 5.05 12.17 -2.95
C GLN A 105 5.25 10.67 -2.63
N TRP A 106 5.04 9.78 -3.60
CA TRP A 106 5.33 8.35 -3.44
C TRP A 106 6.84 8.06 -3.45
N VAL A 107 7.26 6.98 -2.80
CA VAL A 107 8.67 6.52 -2.83
C VAL A 107 8.99 5.76 -4.12
N GLN A 108 8.02 5.02 -4.65
CA GLN A 108 8.11 4.33 -5.93
C GLN A 108 6.74 4.34 -6.62
N GLY A 109 6.73 4.36 -7.95
CA GLY A 109 5.50 4.33 -8.73
C GLY A 109 5.74 3.81 -10.14
N VAL A 110 4.71 3.20 -10.72
CA VAL A 110 4.74 2.66 -12.08
C VAL A 110 3.38 2.77 -12.74
N THR A 111 3.38 2.88 -14.06
CA THR A 111 2.19 2.72 -14.90
C THR A 111 2.36 1.50 -15.78
N VAL A 112 1.42 0.56 -15.71
CA VAL A 112 1.44 -0.70 -16.49
C VAL A 112 0.08 -0.93 -17.15
N PRO A 113 0.02 -1.60 -18.31
CA PRO A 113 -1.25 -2.07 -18.84
C PRO A 113 -1.84 -3.14 -17.91
N VAL A 114 -3.15 -3.07 -17.68
CA VAL A 114 -3.89 -4.05 -16.90
C VAL A 114 -3.85 -5.41 -17.58
N THR A 115 -3.52 -6.43 -16.80
CA THR A 115 -3.64 -7.84 -17.16
C THR A 115 -4.76 -8.48 -16.34
N CYS A 116 -5.66 -9.20 -16.99
CA CYS A 116 -6.76 -9.89 -16.31
C CYS A 116 -6.37 -11.33 -15.94
N PRO A 117 -6.91 -11.88 -14.82
CA PRO A 117 -7.74 -11.20 -13.82
C PRO A 117 -6.90 -10.50 -12.73
N ILE A 118 -5.56 -10.63 -12.79
CA ILE A 118 -4.64 -10.08 -11.79
C ILE A 118 -3.48 -9.42 -12.53
N THR A 119 -3.24 -8.16 -12.23
CA THR A 119 -2.04 -7.46 -12.66
C THR A 119 -0.98 -7.60 -11.56
N ARG A 120 0.17 -8.20 -11.88
CA ARG A 120 1.30 -8.35 -10.94
C ARG A 120 2.38 -7.33 -11.25
N ILE A 121 2.84 -6.64 -10.21
CA ILE A 121 3.93 -5.66 -10.26
C ILE A 121 4.99 -6.05 -9.22
N VAL A 122 6.26 -5.88 -9.57
CA VAL A 122 7.39 -6.08 -8.65
C VAL A 122 8.10 -4.75 -8.46
N PHE A 123 8.27 -4.35 -7.20
CA PHE A 123 9.11 -3.23 -6.80
C PHE A 123 10.33 -3.79 -6.08
N GLU A 124 11.51 -3.44 -6.57
CA GLU A 124 12.78 -3.76 -5.93
C GLU A 124 13.22 -2.60 -5.04
N ASP A 125 14.18 -2.86 -4.16
CA ASP A 125 14.82 -1.84 -3.31
C ASP A 125 13.80 -1.02 -2.48
N VAL A 126 12.72 -1.65 -2.00
CA VAL A 126 11.71 -0.99 -1.15
C VAL A 126 12.19 -0.99 0.29
N PRO A 127 12.37 0.17 0.96
CA PRO A 127 12.78 0.20 2.37
C PRO A 127 11.85 -0.64 3.26
N ALA A 128 12.42 -1.43 4.17
CA ALA A 128 11.72 -2.36 5.05
C ALA A 128 10.98 -1.64 6.20
N ILE A 129 10.15 -0.65 5.88
CA ILE A 129 9.39 0.16 6.84
C ILE A 129 7.90 0.08 6.50
N PRO A 130 7.00 0.53 7.41
CA PRO A 130 5.57 0.51 7.14
C PRO A 130 5.26 1.17 5.79
N THR A 131 4.55 0.44 4.94
CA THR A 131 4.33 0.80 3.54
C THR A 131 2.86 0.67 3.19
N ALA A 132 2.33 1.59 2.39
CA ALA A 132 1.00 1.51 1.81
C ALA A 132 1.08 1.56 0.28
N VAL A 133 0.18 0.87 -0.40
CA VAL A 133 0.09 0.86 -1.86
C VAL A 133 -1.27 1.39 -2.29
N SER A 134 -1.30 2.27 -3.29
CA SER A 134 -2.54 2.69 -3.96
C SER A 134 -2.50 2.32 -5.44
N GLY A 135 -3.67 2.06 -6.01
CA GLY A 135 -3.85 1.91 -7.44
C GLY A 135 -5.05 2.70 -7.96
N PHE A 136 -4.95 3.23 -9.17
CA PHE A 136 -6.08 3.78 -9.93
C PHE A 136 -5.95 3.46 -11.43
N ILE A 137 -7.07 3.35 -12.12
CA ILE A 137 -7.11 3.20 -13.58
C ILE A 137 -7.72 4.48 -14.15
N ASP A 138 -6.93 5.20 -14.93
CA ASP A 138 -7.36 6.39 -15.65
C ASP A 138 -7.97 5.96 -16.99
N ILE A 139 -9.30 5.93 -17.05
CA ILE A 139 -10.03 5.51 -18.25
C ILE A 139 -10.16 6.68 -19.21
N GLU A 140 -10.28 7.90 -18.69
CA GLU A 140 -10.50 9.12 -19.48
C GLU A 140 -9.20 9.72 -20.04
N ARG A 141 -8.05 9.26 -19.53
CA ARG A 141 -6.68 9.65 -19.91
C ARG A 141 -6.36 11.12 -19.61
N ASP A 142 -6.89 11.63 -18.52
CA ASP A 142 -6.66 13.01 -18.05
C ASP A 142 -5.72 13.10 -16.85
N GLU A 143 -5.11 11.97 -16.46
CA GLU A 143 -4.19 11.79 -15.33
C GLU A 143 -4.82 12.15 -13.97
N THR A 144 -6.14 12.32 -13.91
CA THR A 144 -6.87 12.82 -12.75
C THR A 144 -7.92 11.82 -12.30
N LEU A 145 -7.94 11.50 -11.00
CA LEU A 145 -9.01 10.70 -10.43
C LEU A 145 -10.32 11.51 -10.41
N THR A 146 -11.09 11.42 -11.49
CA THR A 146 -12.35 12.15 -11.63
C THR A 146 -13.35 11.73 -10.56
N ARG A 147 -14.03 12.71 -9.96
CA ARG A 147 -15.05 12.50 -8.92
C ARG A 147 -16.42 12.95 -9.43
N ASN A 148 -17.46 12.21 -9.07
CA ASN A 148 -18.84 12.60 -9.38
C ASN A 148 -19.32 13.77 -8.50
N ILE A 149 -20.55 14.24 -8.76
CA ILE A 149 -21.20 15.36 -8.06
C ILE A 149 -21.37 15.20 -6.54
N ILE A 150 -21.18 13.98 -6.01
CA ILE A 150 -21.23 13.69 -4.57
C ILE A 150 -19.83 13.36 -3.99
N GLY A 151 -18.76 13.60 -4.77
CA GLY A 151 -17.37 13.48 -4.33
C GLY A 151 -16.78 12.07 -4.35
N LEU A 152 -17.47 11.08 -4.95
CA LEU A 152 -16.95 9.72 -5.10
C LEU A 152 -16.13 9.60 -6.38
N PRO A 153 -14.98 8.89 -6.36
CA PRO A 153 -14.27 8.57 -7.58
C PRO A 153 -15.17 7.78 -8.55
N VAL A 154 -15.22 8.21 -9.81
CA VAL A 154 -15.94 7.50 -10.88
C VAL A 154 -15.09 6.36 -11.46
N GLU A 155 -13.78 6.53 -11.39
CA GLU A 155 -12.81 5.58 -11.92
C GLU A 155 -12.54 4.43 -10.93
N PRO A 156 -11.98 3.29 -11.41
CA PRO A 156 -11.57 2.20 -10.55
C PRO A 156 -10.37 2.56 -9.69
N TRP A 157 -10.43 2.26 -8.40
CA TRP A 157 -9.32 2.47 -7.47
C TRP A 157 -9.20 1.35 -6.42
N GLY A 158 -8.01 1.27 -5.83
CA GLY A 158 -7.59 0.23 -4.92
C GLY A 158 -6.55 0.71 -3.92
N PHE A 159 -6.50 0.06 -2.76
CA PHE A 159 -5.50 0.29 -1.73
C PHE A 159 -5.12 -1.03 -1.08
N SER A 160 -3.89 -1.14 -0.62
CA SER A 160 -3.47 -2.23 0.27
C SER A 160 -4.39 -2.33 1.51
N ASN A 161 -4.46 -3.54 2.07
CA ASN A 161 -5.45 -3.95 3.08
C ASN A 161 -6.92 -3.86 2.62
N ASP A 162 -7.17 -3.72 1.31
CA ASP A 162 -8.51 -3.70 0.72
C ASP A 162 -9.48 -2.67 1.35
N ILE A 163 -8.93 -1.57 1.86
CA ILE A 163 -9.74 -0.56 2.56
C ILE A 163 -10.81 0.04 1.66
N SER A 164 -12.06 -0.07 2.10
CA SER A 164 -13.22 0.48 1.40
C SER A 164 -13.78 1.65 2.19
N ILE A 165 -13.41 2.87 1.82
CA ILE A 165 -13.89 4.08 2.49
C ILE A 165 -14.71 4.90 1.50
N LEU A 166 -16.01 5.00 1.75
CA LEU A 166 -16.96 5.70 0.88
C LEU A 166 -17.09 7.19 1.20
N LEU A 167 -16.82 7.60 2.44
CA LEU A 167 -17.21 8.93 2.95
C LEU A 167 -16.03 9.78 3.43
N SER A 168 -14.80 9.26 3.40
CA SER A 168 -13.61 9.99 3.84
C SER A 168 -12.37 9.60 3.03
N ARG A 169 -11.37 10.48 3.05
CA ARG A 169 -10.06 10.16 2.47
C ARG A 169 -9.47 8.96 3.23
N PRO A 170 -8.94 7.96 2.52
CA PRO A 170 -8.14 6.90 3.11
C PRO A 170 -7.00 7.44 3.97
N LYS A 171 -6.78 6.79 5.12
CA LYS A 171 -5.64 7.08 6.00
C LYS A 171 -4.54 6.06 5.76
N PHE A 172 -3.30 6.52 5.86
CA PHE A 172 -2.12 5.67 5.72
C PHE A 172 -2.15 4.49 6.69
N GLU A 173 -2.53 4.73 7.95
CA GLU A 173 -2.59 3.70 8.99
C GLU A 173 -3.54 2.55 8.67
N SER A 174 -4.59 2.81 7.89
CA SER A 174 -5.54 1.78 7.47
C SER A 174 -5.03 0.99 6.26
N ALA A 175 -4.24 1.61 5.40
CA ALA A 175 -3.67 0.98 4.20
C ALA A 175 -2.32 0.31 4.44
N ARG A 176 -1.58 0.69 5.49
CA ARG A 176 -0.19 0.26 5.68
C ARG A 176 -0.06 -1.21 6.08
N PHE A 177 1.04 -1.81 5.67
CA PHE A 177 1.52 -3.13 6.06
C PHE A 177 3.02 -3.06 6.28
N GLU A 178 3.59 -4.06 6.96
CA GLU A 178 5.03 -4.16 7.16
C GLU A 178 5.68 -4.83 5.94
N VAL A 179 6.79 -4.26 5.46
CA VAL A 179 7.64 -4.88 4.45
C VAL A 179 8.76 -5.60 5.18
N ASP A 180 8.78 -6.93 5.10
CA ASP A 180 9.74 -7.79 5.78
C ASP A 180 10.50 -8.70 4.79
N ARG A 181 11.56 -9.32 5.29
CA ARG A 181 12.52 -10.12 4.53
C ARG A 181 11.95 -11.45 4.03
N PRO A 182 12.51 -11.99 2.92
CA PRO A 182 13.28 -11.29 1.88
C PRO A 182 12.37 -10.59 0.87
N GLU A 183 11.10 -11.00 0.84
CA GLU A 183 10.07 -10.46 -0.02
C GLU A 183 8.77 -10.32 0.75
N THR A 184 7.98 -9.31 0.40
CA THR A 184 6.62 -9.14 0.90
C THR A 184 5.67 -9.16 -0.29
N ARG A 185 4.57 -9.90 -0.16
CA ARG A 185 3.49 -9.89 -1.16
C ARG A 185 2.23 -9.27 -0.58
N VAL A 186 1.70 -8.27 -1.27
CA VAL A 186 0.44 -7.62 -0.94
C VAL A 186 -0.56 -7.83 -2.08
N ARG A 187 -1.83 -8.01 -1.70
CA ARG A 187 -2.93 -8.17 -2.65
C ARG A 187 -4.07 -7.22 -2.31
N PHE A 188 -4.67 -6.62 -3.33
CA PHE A 188 -5.90 -5.84 -3.17
C PHE A 188 -6.72 -5.80 -4.46
N ALA A 189 -8.01 -5.54 -4.31
CA ALA A 189 -8.96 -5.47 -5.41
C ALA A 189 -9.19 -4.03 -5.90
N MET A 190 -9.29 -3.91 -7.22
CA MET A 190 -9.73 -2.69 -7.89
C MET A 190 -11.25 -2.67 -8.02
N GLY A 191 -11.84 -1.49 -7.88
CA GLY A 191 -13.26 -1.31 -8.12
C GLY A 191 -13.70 0.14 -8.09
N THR A 192 -14.85 0.39 -8.70
CA THR A 192 -15.58 1.64 -8.49
C THR A 192 -16.23 1.65 -7.11
N ALA A 193 -16.73 2.81 -6.66
CA ALA A 193 -17.47 2.91 -5.40
C ALA A 193 -18.64 1.90 -5.31
N LEU A 194 -19.31 1.60 -6.43
CA LEU A 194 -20.41 0.65 -6.49
C LEU A 194 -19.92 -0.80 -6.37
N ASP A 195 -18.84 -1.16 -7.08
CA ASP A 195 -18.29 -2.51 -7.08
C ASP A 195 -17.75 -2.90 -5.69
N ARG A 196 -17.06 -1.99 -5.01
CA ARG A 196 -16.49 -2.24 -3.68
C ARG A 196 -17.56 -2.50 -2.62
N SER A 197 -18.74 -1.90 -2.75
CA SER A 197 -19.88 -2.21 -1.87
C SER A 197 -20.34 -3.67 -1.99
N ARG A 198 -20.20 -4.29 -3.17
CA ARG A 198 -20.55 -5.69 -3.44
C ARG A 198 -19.46 -6.63 -2.95
N ILE A 199 -18.19 -6.31 -3.19
CA ILE A 199 -17.03 -7.07 -2.69
C ILE A 199 -17.10 -7.19 -1.15
N ARG A 200 -17.37 -6.07 -0.45
CA ARG A 200 -17.53 -6.07 1.01
C ARG A 200 -18.62 -7.04 1.47
N ARG A 201 -19.77 -7.05 0.80
CA ARG A 201 -20.89 -7.94 1.16
C ARG A 201 -20.56 -9.40 0.88
N ALA A 202 -19.91 -9.70 -0.25
CA ALA A 202 -19.50 -11.05 -0.60
C ALA A 202 -18.49 -11.61 0.42
N ARG A 203 -17.43 -10.86 0.75
CA ARG A 203 -16.44 -11.29 1.74
C ARG A 203 -17.01 -11.39 3.16
N ALA A 204 -17.92 -10.50 3.55
CA ALA A 204 -18.61 -10.60 4.85
C ALA A 204 -19.52 -11.83 4.95
N ALA A 205 -20.15 -12.24 3.85
CA ALA A 205 -20.95 -13.46 3.80
C ALA A 205 -20.06 -14.71 3.88
N GLU A 206 -18.97 -14.76 3.12
CA GLU A 206 -18.01 -15.88 3.14
C GLU A 206 -17.35 -16.05 4.53
N GLN A 207 -17.00 -14.95 5.19
CA GLN A 207 -16.47 -14.98 6.56
C GLN A 207 -17.50 -15.46 7.59
N SER A 208 -18.79 -15.20 7.36
CA SER A 208 -19.90 -15.67 8.20
C SER A 208 -20.14 -17.18 8.01
N ASP A 209 -20.17 -17.65 6.77
CA ASP A 209 -20.37 -19.06 6.44
C ASP A 209 -19.24 -19.94 7.02
N LEU A 210 -18.00 -19.43 7.04
CA LEU A 210 -16.86 -20.12 7.65
C LEU A 210 -16.92 -20.14 9.20
N GLY A 211 -17.65 -19.21 9.81
CA GLY A 211 -17.81 -19.10 11.27
C GLY A 211 -18.87 -20.05 11.84
N ASP A 212 -19.83 -20.48 11.01
CA ASP A 212 -20.91 -21.40 11.40
C ASP A 212 -20.51 -22.89 11.27
N GLU A 213 -19.30 -23.18 10.76
CA GLU A 213 -18.79 -24.54 10.54
C GLU A 213 -17.88 -25.07 11.67
N ILE A 214 -17.76 -24.35 12.80
CA ILE A 214 -16.98 -24.81 13.96
C ILE A 214 -17.93 -25.37 15.04
N PRO A 215 -17.91 -26.69 15.32
CA PRO A 215 -18.71 -27.31 16.40
C PRO A 215 -18.20 -26.95 17.80
#